data_AF-A0A7C3NFD9-F1
#
_entry.id   AF-A0A7C3NFD9-F1
#
_cell.length_a   1.000
_cell.length_b   1.000
_cell.length_c   1.000
_cell.angle_alpha   90.00
_cell.angle_beta   90.00
_cell.angle_gamma   90.00
#
_symmetry.space_group_name_H-M   'P 1'
#
loop_
_entity.id
_entity.type
_entity.pdbx_description
1 polymer ?
#
loop_
_entity_poly.entity_id
_entity_poly.type
_entity_poly.pdbx_seq_one_letter_code
_entity_poly.pdbx_strand_id
1 'polypeptide(L)'
;MLLLEKLGPRTLQSLALIAEVVHGAPSRFADPARFSFAHGGKDRHPFPVPLKTYDESLNFLRASLDRAKLGGTEKLKGFRRLERFVRTVESELEARADFDAAIAHEKAISASLDGRSVFDDKRKKQRQLSLF
;
A
#
# COMPACT_ATOMS: atom_id res chain seq x y z
N MET A 1 20.68 7.59 -5.18
CA MET A 1 19.52 8.32 -4.65
C MET A 1 18.22 7.77 -5.24
N LEU A 2 17.27 7.34 -4.40
CA LEU A 2 15.89 7.00 -4.79
C LEU A 2 15.18 8.32 -5.13
N LEU A 3 15.05 8.64 -6.42
CA LEU A 3 14.37 9.84 -6.89
C LEU A 3 12.84 9.62 -6.83
N LEU A 4 12.31 9.50 -5.62
CA LEU A 4 10.87 9.46 -5.31
C LEU A 4 10.46 10.84 -4.78
N GLU A 5 10.85 11.88 -5.51
CA GLU A 5 10.50 13.24 -5.15
C GLU A 5 8.97 13.38 -5.20
N LYS A 6 8.40 13.92 -4.12
CA LYS A 6 6.96 14.23 -3.92
C LYS A 6 6.05 13.10 -3.43
N LEU A 7 6.57 11.96 -2.98
CA LEU A 7 5.74 10.94 -2.33
C LEU A 7 5.69 11.12 -0.82
N GLY A 8 4.48 11.04 -0.25
CA GLY A 8 4.30 11.00 1.19
C GLY A 8 4.91 9.74 1.82
N PRO A 9 5.22 9.75 3.13
CA PRO A 9 5.88 8.63 3.81
C PRO A 9 5.08 7.34 3.69
N ARG A 10 3.74 7.41 3.79
CA ARG A 10 2.87 6.24 3.66
C ARG A 10 2.87 5.66 2.25
N THR A 11 2.86 6.52 1.23
CA THR A 11 2.94 6.12 -0.18
C THR A 11 4.29 5.50 -0.51
N LEU A 12 5.38 6.05 0.01
CA LEU A 12 6.71 5.46 -0.11
C LEU A 12 6.77 4.07 0.53
N GLN A 13 6.18 3.91 1.71
CA GLN A 13 6.07 2.62 2.39
C GLN A 13 5.27 1.60 1.56
N SER A 14 4.11 2.00 1.01
CA SER A 14 3.32 1.13 0.12
C SER A 14 4.11 0.70 -1.11
N LEU A 15 4.82 1.63 -1.76
CA LEU A 15 5.65 1.31 -2.91
C LEU A 15 6.82 0.40 -2.57
N ALA A 16 7.35 0.46 -1.35
CA ALA A 16 8.40 -0.44 -0.90
C ALA A 16 7.91 -1.88 -0.78
N LEU A 17 6.74 -2.06 -0.18
CA LEU A 17 6.07 -3.36 -0.10
C LEU A 17 5.65 -3.87 -1.50
N ILE A 18 5.19 -2.98 -2.39
CA ILE A 18 4.93 -3.34 -3.79
C ILE A 18 6.23 -3.75 -4.51
N ALA A 19 7.34 -3.04 -4.29
CA ALA A 19 8.62 -3.37 -4.93
C ALA A 19 9.11 -4.76 -4.55
N GLU A 20 8.93 -5.11 -3.28
CA GLU A 20 9.21 -6.46 -2.79
C GLU A 20 8.34 -7.50 -3.48
N VAL A 21 7.04 -7.25 -3.65
CA VAL A 21 6.17 -8.13 -4.42
C VAL A 21 6.66 -8.24 -5.87
N VAL A 22 6.92 -7.12 -6.55
CA VAL A 22 7.22 -7.16 -7.99
C VAL A 22 8.60 -7.75 -8.29
N HIS A 23 9.58 -7.61 -7.39
CA HIS A 23 10.98 -7.97 -7.63
C HIS A 23 11.56 -9.00 -6.65
N GLY A 24 10.81 -9.42 -5.64
CA GLY A 24 11.25 -10.37 -4.62
C GLY A 24 11.26 -11.82 -5.09
N ALA A 25 11.70 -12.72 -4.19
CA ALA A 25 11.75 -14.16 -4.45
C ALA A 25 10.34 -14.78 -4.57
N PRO A 26 10.13 -15.82 -5.40
CA PRO A 26 8.85 -16.50 -5.60
C PRO A 26 8.11 -16.93 -4.31
N SER A 27 8.85 -17.28 -3.26
CA SER A 27 8.29 -17.64 -1.95
C SER A 27 7.55 -16.49 -1.25
N ARG A 28 7.84 -15.24 -1.60
CA ARG A 28 7.23 -14.04 -1.00
C ARG A 28 5.84 -13.72 -1.57
N PHE A 29 5.48 -14.31 -2.71
CA PHE A 29 4.14 -14.18 -3.31
C PHE A 29 3.11 -15.12 -2.68
N ALA A 30 3.55 -16.11 -1.91
CA ALA A 30 2.68 -17.12 -1.32
C ALA A 30 1.87 -16.60 -0.13
N ASP A 31 2.28 -15.48 0.47
CA ASP A 31 1.60 -14.87 1.62
C ASP A 31 0.79 -13.63 1.21
N PRO A 32 -0.54 -13.76 1.00
CA PRO A 32 -1.41 -12.65 0.64
C PRO A 32 -1.49 -11.56 1.74
N ALA A 33 -1.12 -11.85 2.99
CA ALA A 33 -1.18 -10.87 4.08
C ALA A 33 -0.23 -9.68 3.86
N ARG A 34 0.88 -9.89 3.14
CA ARG A 34 1.84 -8.84 2.79
C ARG A 34 1.22 -7.73 1.93
N PHE A 35 0.32 -8.11 1.03
CA PHE A 35 -0.40 -7.16 0.17
C PHE A 35 -1.40 -6.34 0.97
N SER A 36 -2.12 -6.97 1.89
CA SER A 36 -3.05 -6.32 2.80
C SER A 36 -2.34 -5.35 3.74
N PHE A 37 -1.07 -5.57 4.08
CA PHE A 37 -0.28 -4.60 4.85
C PHE A 37 0.12 -3.37 4.04
N ALA A 38 0.25 -3.49 2.72
CA ALA A 38 0.59 -2.37 1.86
C ALA A 38 -0.60 -1.42 1.64
N HIS A 39 -1.83 -1.94 1.59
CA HIS A 39 -3.02 -1.18 1.17
C HIS A 39 -4.28 -1.43 2.02
N GLY A 40 -4.16 -2.08 3.16
CA GLY A 40 -5.32 -2.49 3.97
C GLY A 40 -6.18 -3.54 3.27
N GLY A 41 -7.34 -3.80 3.87
CA GLY A 41 -8.34 -4.75 3.40
C GLY A 41 -9.70 -4.09 3.23
N LYS A 42 -10.43 -4.54 2.21
CA LYS A 42 -11.82 -4.11 1.96
C LYS A 42 -12.77 -4.50 3.10
N ASP A 43 -12.37 -5.50 3.90
CA ASP A 43 -13.01 -6.00 5.12
C ASP A 43 -12.46 -5.35 6.40
N ARG A 44 -11.64 -4.31 6.28
CA ARG A 44 -10.92 -3.60 7.37
C ARG A 44 -9.79 -4.39 8.01
N HIS A 45 -9.35 -5.51 7.44
CA HIS A 45 -8.23 -6.28 7.97
C HIS A 45 -7.00 -6.17 7.05
N PRO A 46 -5.82 -5.77 7.57
CA PRO A 46 -5.54 -5.36 8.95
C PRO A 46 -6.13 -3.97 9.32
N PHE A 47 -6.38 -3.12 8.32
CA PHE A 47 -7.00 -1.80 8.45
C PHE A 47 -7.80 -1.49 7.16
N PRO A 48 -8.71 -0.48 7.17
CA PRO A 48 -9.45 -0.07 5.97
C PRO A 48 -8.52 0.38 4.84
N VAL A 49 -8.95 0.25 3.59
CA VAL A 49 -8.15 0.62 2.42
C VAL A 49 -7.90 2.14 2.40
N PRO A 50 -6.64 2.63 2.50
CA PRO A 50 -6.33 4.06 2.48
C PRO A 50 -6.34 4.56 1.03
N LEU A 51 -7.50 5.04 0.56
CA LEU A 51 -7.73 5.36 -0.85
C LEU A 51 -6.73 6.38 -1.41
N LYS A 52 -6.34 7.41 -0.65
CA LYS A 52 -5.35 8.41 -1.12
C LYS A 52 -4.00 7.77 -1.45
N THR A 53 -3.48 6.97 -0.52
CA THR A 53 -2.23 6.23 -0.71
C THR A 53 -2.33 5.22 -1.85
N TYR A 54 -3.49 4.56 -1.97
CA TYR A 54 -3.77 3.61 -3.04
C TYR A 54 -3.70 4.27 -4.42
N ASP A 55 -4.41 5.38 -4.60
CA ASP A 55 -4.47 6.13 -5.85
C ASP A 55 -3.11 6.73 -6.22
N GLU A 56 -2.40 7.32 -5.25
CA GLU A 56 -1.04 7.84 -5.47
C GLU A 56 -0.08 6.75 -5.92
N SER A 57 -0.09 5.59 -5.27
CA SER A 57 0.77 4.45 -5.60
C SER A 57 0.46 3.92 -7.01
N LEU A 58 -0.83 3.79 -7.35
CA LEU A 58 -1.28 3.35 -8.66
C LEU A 58 -0.91 4.34 -9.77
N ASN A 59 -1.11 5.63 -9.54
CA ASN A 59 -0.75 6.69 -10.48
C ASN A 59 0.77 6.73 -10.71
N PHE A 60 1.56 6.59 -9.64
CA PHE A 60 3.01 6.53 -9.73
C PHE A 60 3.48 5.34 -10.57
N LEU A 61 2.91 4.14 -10.32
CA LEU A 61 3.21 2.93 -11.09
C LEU A 61 2.87 3.09 -12.57
N ARG A 62 1.67 3.56 -12.88
CA ARG A 62 1.22 3.82 -14.26
C ARG A 62 2.17 4.78 -14.98
N ALA A 63 2.44 5.93 -14.39
CA ALA A 63 3.35 6.92 -14.96
C ALA A 63 4.78 6.39 -15.14
N SER A 64 5.23 5.50 -14.25
CA SER A 64 6.55 4.85 -14.37
C SER A 64 6.60 3.86 -15.54
N LEU A 65 5.55 3.07 -15.73
CA LEU A 65 5.44 2.13 -16.84
C LEU A 65 5.33 2.86 -18.18
N ASP A 66 4.50 3.89 -18.27
CA ASP A 66 4.33 4.65 -19.51
C ASP A 66 5.62 5.37 -19.92
N ARG A 67 6.36 5.93 -18.94
CA ARG A 67 7.67 6.51 -19.22
C ARG A 67 8.72 5.48 -19.60
N ALA A 68 8.66 4.27 -19.04
CA ALA A 68 9.58 3.19 -19.40
C ALA A 68 9.37 2.70 -20.85
N LYS A 69 8.13 2.68 -21.34
CA LYS A 69 7.83 2.39 -22.76
C LYS A 69 8.51 3.39 -23.71
N LEU A 70 8.72 4.62 -23.25
CA LEU A 70 9.43 5.68 -23.97
C LEU A 70 10.96 5.70 -23.69
N GLY A 71 11.51 4.63 -23.14
CA GLY A 71 12.94 4.49 -22.82
C GLY A 71 13.37 5.06 -21.44
N GLY A 72 12.47 5.73 -20.72
CA GLY A 72 12.75 6.30 -19.40
C GLY A 72 12.65 5.30 -18.26
N THR A 73 13.65 4.43 -18.11
CA THR A 73 13.64 3.30 -17.15
C THR A 73 14.04 3.66 -15.72
N GLU A 74 14.34 4.93 -15.43
CA GLU A 74 14.88 5.37 -14.13
C GLU A 74 13.97 5.05 -12.93
N LYS A 75 12.65 5.23 -13.08
CA LYS A 75 11.69 4.90 -12.01
C LYS A 75 11.60 3.40 -11.76
N LEU A 76 11.63 2.57 -12.80
CA LEU A 76 11.69 1.11 -12.66
C LEU A 76 13.01 0.64 -12.02
N LYS A 77 14.14 1.28 -12.34
CA LYS A 77 15.40 1.04 -11.59
C LYS A 77 15.29 1.49 -10.13
N GLY A 78 14.46 2.50 -9.84
CA GLY A 78 14.07 2.90 -8.48
C GLY A 78 13.46 1.74 -7.69
N PHE A 79 12.49 1.04 -8.27
CA PHE A 79 11.85 -0.13 -7.65
C PHE A 79 12.84 -1.23 -7.26
N ARG A 80 13.78 -1.59 -8.14
CA ARG A 80 14.84 -2.55 -7.80
C ARG A 80 15.75 -2.10 -6.65
N ARG A 81 15.95 -0.78 -6.49
CA ARG A 81 16.71 -0.24 -5.35
C ARG A 81 15.89 -0.29 -4.07
N LEU A 82 14.59 -0.07 -4.17
CA LEU A 82 13.68 -0.12 -3.03
C LEU A 82 13.53 -1.56 -2.50
N GLU A 83 13.39 -2.54 -3.39
CA GLU A 83 13.45 -3.97 -3.02
C GLU A 83 14.76 -4.31 -2.30
N ARG A 84 15.90 -3.90 -2.85
CA ARG A 84 17.20 -4.15 -2.22
C ARG A 84 17.30 -3.52 -0.84
N PHE A 85 16.76 -2.32 -0.67
CA PHE A 85 16.72 -1.64 0.62
C PHE A 85 15.91 -2.44 1.64
N VAL A 86 14.68 -2.86 1.28
CA VAL A 86 13.83 -3.72 2.13
C VAL A 86 14.57 -5.01 2.51
N ARG A 87 15.20 -5.68 1.54
CA ARG A 87 15.98 -6.90 1.80
C ARG A 87 17.19 -6.67 2.72
N THR A 88 17.85 -5.52 2.61
CA THR A 88 18.97 -5.15 3.48
C THR A 88 18.47 -4.94 4.91
N VAL A 89 17.36 -4.21 5.07
CA VAL A 89 16.70 -4.01 6.37
C VAL A 89 16.35 -5.36 7.01
N GLU A 90 15.76 -6.30 6.27
CA GLU A 90 15.40 -7.62 6.82
C GLU A 90 16.60 -8.50 7.21
N SER A 91 17.74 -8.36 6.54
CA SER A 91 18.91 -9.22 6.77
C SER A 91 19.86 -8.67 7.83
N GLU A 92 19.97 -7.34 7.93
CA GLU A 92 20.89 -6.65 8.83
C GLU A 92 20.23 -6.24 10.15
N LEU A 93 18.90 -6.09 10.19
CA LEU A 93 18.17 -5.69 11.39
C LEU A 93 17.37 -6.88 11.95
N GLU A 94 17.40 -7.05 13.27
CA GLU A 94 16.42 -7.90 13.95
C GLU A 94 15.03 -7.33 13.66
N ALA A 95 14.27 -8.00 12.80
CA ALA A 95 12.90 -7.61 12.44
C ALA A 95 11.93 -7.84 13.61
N ARG A 96 12.09 -7.07 14.70
CA ARG A 96 11.09 -6.95 15.75
C ARG A 96 10.05 -5.93 15.30
N ALA A 97 8.97 -6.42 14.71
CA ALA A 97 7.79 -5.61 14.42
C ALA A 97 6.82 -5.68 15.60
N ASP A 98 6.47 -4.53 16.17
CA ASP A 98 5.29 -4.41 17.01
C ASP A 98 4.06 -4.32 16.09
N PHE A 99 3.50 -5.49 15.80
CA PHE A 99 2.38 -5.64 14.88
C PHE A 99 1.14 -4.87 15.36
N ASP A 100 0.85 -4.92 16.65
CA ASP A 100 -0.33 -4.28 17.22
C ASP A 100 -0.19 -2.75 17.19
N ALA A 101 1.00 -2.23 17.51
CA ALA A 101 1.28 -0.80 17.39
C ALA A 101 1.19 -0.31 15.93
N ALA A 102 1.68 -1.11 14.97
CA ALA A 102 1.58 -0.78 13.55
C ALA A 102 0.12 -0.70 13.09
N ILE A 103 -0.73 -1.66 13.48
CA ILE A 103 -2.17 -1.64 13.16
C ILE A 103 -2.86 -0.47 13.85
N ALA A 104 -2.53 -0.19 15.11
CA ALA A 104 -3.11 0.93 15.84
C ALA A 104 -2.78 2.27 15.15
N HIS A 105 -1.55 2.44 14.67
CA HIS A 105 -1.14 3.60 13.90
C HIS A 105 -1.95 3.74 12.60
N GLU A 106 -2.05 2.66 11.81
CA GLU A 106 -2.80 2.66 10.54
C GLU A 106 -4.28 3.01 10.75
N LYS A 107 -4.90 2.47 11.81
CA LYS A 107 -6.27 2.82 12.20
C LYS A 107 -6.40 4.29 12.60
N ALA A 108 -5.43 4.84 13.33
CA ALA A 108 -5.44 6.23 13.74
C ALA A 108 -5.34 7.21 12.56
N ILE A 109 -4.52 6.89 11.55
CA ILE A 109 -4.35 7.75 10.36
C ILE A 109 -5.39 7.51 9.26
N SER A 110 -6.14 6.41 9.33
CA SER A 110 -7.09 5.95 8.30
C SER A 110 -8.01 7.05 7.78
N ALA A 111 -8.58 7.89 8.66
CA ALA A 111 -9.48 8.97 8.25
C ALA A 111 -8.79 10.04 7.39
N SER A 112 -7.51 10.34 7.67
CA SER A 112 -6.75 11.32 6.88
C SER A 112 -6.42 10.83 5.47
N LEU A 113 -6.40 9.50 5.28
CA LEU A 113 -6.09 8.81 4.03
C LEU A 113 -7.33 8.35 3.25
N ASP A 114 -8.52 8.83 3.63
CA ASP A 114 -9.82 8.39 3.07
C ASP A 114 -10.03 6.88 3.17
N GLY A 115 -9.65 6.31 4.31
CA GLY A 115 -9.77 4.88 4.61
C GLY A 115 -11.20 4.36 4.43
N ARG A 116 -11.36 3.33 3.58
CA ARG A 116 -12.67 2.74 3.25
C ARG A 116 -12.72 1.22 3.32
N SER A 117 -13.94 0.74 3.50
CA SER A 117 -14.31 -0.67 3.53
C SER A 117 -15.70 -0.88 2.93
N VAL A 118 -16.03 -2.14 2.62
CA VAL A 118 -17.36 -2.52 2.10
C VAL A 118 -18.51 -2.25 3.10
N PHE A 119 -18.18 -2.05 4.37
CA PHE A 119 -19.16 -1.79 5.40
C PHE A 119 -19.57 -0.30 5.48
N ASP A 120 -18.81 0.60 4.86
CA ASP A 120 -19.06 2.05 4.90
C ASP A 120 -20.15 2.47 3.91
N ASP A 121 -20.32 1.69 2.83
CA ASP A 121 -21.37 1.88 1.82
C ASP A 121 -22.71 1.25 2.20
N LYS A 122 -22.81 0.59 3.36
CA LYS A 122 -24.10 0.18 3.95
C LYS A 122 -24.87 1.44 4.35
N ARG A 123 -25.47 2.11 3.36
CA ARG A 123 -26.38 3.24 3.52
C ARG A 123 -27.35 2.91 4.64
N LYS A 124 -27.48 3.86 5.58
CA LYS A 124 -28.63 4.05 6.46
C LYS A 124 -29.86 3.49 5.74
N LYS A 125 -30.48 2.42 6.27
CA LYS A 125 -31.78 1.95 5.78
C LYS A 125 -32.63 3.20 5.60
N GLN A 126 -32.87 3.63 4.36
CA GLN A 126 -33.96 4.55 4.12
C GLN A 126 -35.14 3.84 4.74
N ARG A 127 -35.77 4.46 5.76
CA ARG A 127 -37.02 3.97 6.34
C ARG A 127 -37.87 3.58 5.15
N GLN A 128 -38.09 2.28 5.00
CA GLN A 128 -38.94 1.71 3.98
C GLN A 128 -40.20 2.55 4.00
N LEU A 129 -40.46 3.31 2.93
CA LEU A 129 -41.68 4.10 2.85
C LEU A 129 -42.81 3.10 3.03
N SER A 130 -43.57 3.24 4.12
CA SER A 130 -44.73 2.41 4.37
C SER A 130 -45.69 2.67 3.23
N LEU A 131 -45.82 1.71 2.31
CA LEU A 131 -46.96 1.64 1.42
C LEU A 131 -48.12 1.06 2.22
N PHE A 132 -48.72 1.90 3.06
CA PHE A 132 -50.10 1.80 3.55
C PHE A 132 -50.52 3.20 4.02
#